data_AF-A0AAU9VZX6-F1
#
_entry.id   AF-A0AAU9VZX6-F1
#
_cell.length_a   1.000
_cell.length_b   1.000
_cell.length_c   1.000
_cell.angle_alpha   90.00
_cell.angle_beta   90.00
_cell.angle_gamma   90.00
#
_symmetry.space_group_name_H-M   'P 1'
#
loop_
_entity.id
_entity.type
_entity.pdbx_description
1 polymer ?
#
loop_
_entity_poly.entity_id
_entity_poly.type
_entity_poly.pdbx_seq_one_letter_code
_entity_poly.pdbx_strand_id
1 'polypeptide(L)'
;MPKSGCPGANGFQWQTGYIYQDLEDEDSVTSVSPNSQLKGRVSGDVEMYFCIKDNISASVERNRSRWPAGEYCIYQKGSDCPDGLQSGFILWDDENGAGGINKNAHACVLPRGVFDNDTKIFFCCKTTNNGYKEPIDLPFASPFYLMAFRRRCQEVLYTIHKMEYITYDTEDDHNIDKNSFPYPHGADFYVPKIRYCYYRECTQTMTALNGTFRSPYYPQNYNNKAWCKWHIEVPWNYAILITFDDVSLESGCCWCDFVNVWETLMNGTTTLIGSVCDMTTPQLNSTGNNVTVIFRSDFSQSGKGFRARYQVI
;
A
#
# COMPACT_ATOMS: atom_id res chain seq x y z
N MET A 1 7.92 6.11 -5.58
CA MET A 1 6.58 5.96 -6.23
C MET A 1 6.49 4.61 -6.92
N PRO A 2 5.30 4.11 -7.31
CA PRO A 2 5.16 2.89 -8.11
C PRO A 2 5.69 2.99 -9.54
N LYS A 3 6.09 1.84 -10.11
CA LYS A 3 6.40 1.69 -11.54
C LYS A 3 5.23 2.05 -12.45
N SER A 4 3.99 1.89 -11.97
CA SER A 4 2.77 2.31 -12.66
C SER A 4 2.56 3.83 -12.72
N GLY A 5 3.43 4.62 -12.07
CA GLY A 5 3.31 6.08 -12.02
C GLY A 5 2.65 6.58 -10.74
N CYS A 6 2.21 7.84 -10.75
CA CYS A 6 1.61 8.47 -9.59
C CYS A 6 0.20 7.94 -9.28
N PRO A 7 -0.20 7.96 -7.99
CA PRO A 7 -1.54 7.55 -7.59
C PRO A 7 -2.64 8.31 -8.34
N GLY A 8 -3.79 7.71 -8.61
CA GLY A 8 -4.94 8.45 -9.14
C GLY A 8 -5.42 9.49 -8.13
N ALA A 9 -5.73 10.70 -8.58
CA ALA A 9 -6.13 11.81 -7.72
C ALA A 9 -7.43 12.46 -8.23
N ASN A 10 -8.44 12.53 -7.36
CA ASN A 10 -9.63 13.34 -7.60
C ASN A 10 -9.40 14.75 -7.04
N GLY A 11 -9.30 15.73 -7.92
CA GLY A 11 -9.21 17.15 -7.55
C GLY A 11 -7.80 17.69 -7.28
N PHE A 12 -6.73 16.95 -7.60
CA PHE A 12 -5.37 17.49 -7.58
C PHE A 12 -4.47 16.78 -8.60
N GLN A 13 -3.35 17.42 -8.95
CA GLN A 13 -2.35 16.85 -9.87
C GLN A 13 -1.08 16.46 -9.12
N TRP A 14 -0.38 15.48 -9.66
CA TRP A 14 0.94 15.07 -9.18
C TRP A 14 2.03 15.68 -10.04
N GLN A 15 3.09 16.13 -9.38
CA GLN A 15 4.37 16.43 -10.00
C GLN A 15 5.34 15.29 -9.69
N THR A 16 6.27 15.03 -10.61
CA THR A 16 7.28 13.98 -10.46
C THR A 16 8.67 14.58 -10.37
N GLY A 17 9.54 13.90 -9.65
CA GLY A 17 10.96 14.20 -9.55
C GLY A 17 11.72 12.99 -9.06
N TYR A 18 13.03 13.11 -8.94
CA TYR A 18 13.89 12.03 -8.49
C TYR A 18 15.06 12.55 -7.65
N ILE A 19 15.62 11.64 -6.85
CA ILE A 19 16.92 11.77 -6.18
C ILE A 19 17.79 10.59 -6.59
N TYR A 20 19.08 10.85 -6.70
CA TYR A 20 20.17 9.90 -6.87
C TYR A 20 21.10 10.07 -5.67
N GLN A 21 21.38 8.98 -4.99
CA GLN A 21 22.28 8.90 -3.84
C GLN A 21 23.50 8.07 -4.26
N ASP A 22 24.66 8.71 -4.21
CA ASP A 22 26.00 8.12 -4.37
C ASP A 22 26.34 7.47 -3.03
N LEU A 23 26.11 6.16 -2.94
CA LEU A 23 26.29 5.36 -1.73
C LEU A 23 27.65 4.65 -1.79
N GLU A 24 28.02 3.95 -0.72
CA GLU A 24 29.32 3.28 -0.61
C GLU A 24 29.61 2.34 -1.80
N ASP A 25 30.72 2.61 -2.49
CA ASP A 25 31.25 1.84 -3.63
C ASP A 25 32.00 0.56 -3.18
N GLU A 26 32.64 0.54 -2.00
CA GLU A 26 33.42 -0.62 -1.52
C GLU A 26 32.54 -1.70 -0.86
N ASP A 27 32.58 -2.93 -1.37
CA ASP A 27 31.83 -4.09 -0.84
C ASP A 27 30.31 -3.85 -0.65
N SER A 28 29.74 -2.95 -1.45
CA SER A 28 28.37 -2.43 -1.32
C SER A 28 27.28 -3.50 -1.07
N VAL A 29 26.52 -3.33 0.01
CA VAL A 29 25.34 -4.16 0.35
C VAL A 29 23.99 -3.51 -0.02
N THR A 30 24.03 -2.39 -0.74
CA THR A 30 22.84 -1.70 -1.26
C THR A 30 21.97 -2.66 -2.08
N SER A 31 20.69 -2.75 -1.72
CA SER A 31 19.81 -3.77 -2.29
C SER A 31 18.34 -3.38 -2.23
N VAL A 32 17.53 -3.97 -3.10
CA VAL A 32 16.08 -3.75 -3.15
C VAL A 32 15.34 -5.09 -3.12
N SER A 33 14.11 -5.08 -2.62
CA SER A 33 13.25 -6.28 -2.65
C SER A 33 13.16 -6.91 -4.05
N PRO A 34 13.22 -8.25 -4.16
CA PRO A 34 12.98 -8.94 -5.42
C PRO A 34 11.62 -8.57 -6.03
N ASN A 35 11.57 -8.36 -7.33
CA ASN A 35 10.35 -7.95 -8.05
C ASN A 35 9.67 -6.69 -7.48
N SER A 36 10.47 -5.76 -6.94
CA SER A 36 9.98 -4.51 -6.38
C SER A 36 9.17 -3.70 -7.41
N GLN A 37 8.10 -3.08 -6.92
CA GLN A 37 7.26 -2.14 -7.67
C GLN A 37 7.71 -0.69 -7.49
N LEU A 38 8.78 -0.45 -6.72
CA LEU A 38 9.39 0.87 -6.59
C LEU A 38 9.96 1.29 -7.94
N LYS A 39 9.66 2.51 -8.35
CA LYS A 39 10.25 3.12 -9.54
C LYS A 39 11.57 3.77 -9.16
N GLY A 40 12.65 3.25 -9.75
CA GLY A 40 14.02 3.61 -9.44
C GLY A 40 15.00 2.57 -9.94
N ARG A 41 16.28 2.83 -9.71
CA ARG A 41 17.40 1.90 -9.92
C ARG A 41 18.15 1.76 -8.60
N VAL A 42 18.46 0.52 -8.23
CA VAL A 42 19.22 0.20 -7.01
C VAL A 42 20.33 -0.75 -7.42
N SER A 43 21.57 -0.28 -7.42
CA SER A 43 22.75 -1.03 -7.86
C SER A 43 24.05 -0.36 -7.37
N GLY A 44 24.47 -0.63 -6.13
CA GLY A 44 25.49 0.17 -5.43
C GLY A 44 24.87 1.47 -4.91
N ASP A 45 24.39 2.28 -5.85
CA ASP A 45 23.68 3.53 -5.62
C ASP A 45 22.15 3.38 -5.63
N VAL A 46 21.46 4.44 -5.18
CA VAL A 46 20.00 4.51 -5.20
C VAL A 46 19.49 5.71 -5.99
N GLU A 47 18.85 5.44 -7.13
CA GLU A 47 17.97 6.39 -7.83
C GLU A 47 16.51 6.11 -7.48
N MET A 48 15.81 7.08 -6.89
CA MET A 48 14.41 6.94 -6.48
C MET A 48 13.54 8.06 -7.02
N TYR A 49 12.34 7.70 -7.52
CA TYR A 49 11.38 8.66 -8.04
C TYR A 49 10.20 8.92 -7.09
N PHE A 50 9.69 10.14 -7.11
CA PHE A 50 8.62 10.62 -6.23
C PHE A 50 7.42 11.14 -6.98
N CYS A 51 6.29 11.08 -6.29
CA CYS A 51 5.08 11.82 -6.62
C CYS A 51 4.81 12.79 -5.49
N ILE A 52 4.85 14.09 -5.80
CA ILE A 52 4.60 15.16 -4.85
C ILE A 52 3.37 15.92 -5.35
N LYS A 53 2.40 16.15 -4.47
CA LYS A 53 1.20 16.93 -4.82
C LYS A 53 1.61 18.33 -5.28
N ASP A 54 0.92 18.91 -6.24
CA ASP A 54 1.18 20.30 -6.68
C ASP A 54 0.76 21.34 -5.62
N ASN A 55 0.98 22.63 -5.88
CA ASN A 55 0.58 23.72 -4.96
C ASN A 55 -0.92 24.09 -5.07
N ILE A 56 -1.63 23.63 -6.10
CA ILE A 56 -3.08 23.86 -6.30
C ILE A 56 -3.89 22.96 -5.36
N SER A 57 -3.27 21.89 -4.85
CA SER A 57 -3.81 20.95 -3.87
C SER A 57 -4.28 21.60 -2.54
N ALA A 58 -3.73 22.76 -2.16
CA ALA A 58 -3.99 23.39 -0.86
C ALA A 58 -5.44 23.90 -0.66
N SER A 59 -6.19 24.17 -1.74
CA SER A 59 -7.60 24.56 -1.64
C SER A 59 -8.56 23.37 -1.54
N VAL A 60 -8.17 22.21 -2.08
CA VAL A 60 -8.96 20.96 -2.03
C VAL A 60 -8.73 20.21 -0.71
N GLU A 61 -7.55 20.34 -0.11
CA GLU A 61 -7.21 19.73 1.17
C GLU A 61 -7.93 20.33 2.38
N ARG A 62 -8.42 21.58 2.31
CA ARG A 62 -9.23 22.17 3.42
C ARG A 62 -10.52 21.40 3.71
N ASN A 63 -11.03 20.67 2.72
CA ASN A 63 -12.22 19.82 2.86
C ASN A 63 -11.88 18.33 3.00
N ARG A 64 -10.62 17.91 2.84
CA ARG A 64 -10.20 16.55 3.20
C ARG A 64 -9.93 16.53 4.69
N SER A 65 -10.87 15.92 5.42
CA SER A 65 -10.77 15.60 6.84
C SER A 65 -9.39 15.05 7.20
N ARG A 66 -8.90 15.49 8.36
CA ARG A 66 -7.74 15.02 9.13
C ARG A 66 -7.28 13.61 8.74
N TRP A 67 -5.99 13.45 8.44
CA TRP A 67 -5.40 12.15 8.13
C TRP A 67 -5.76 11.10 9.19
N PRO A 68 -6.22 9.92 8.76
CA PRO A 68 -6.80 8.92 9.64
C PRO A 68 -5.78 8.43 10.67
N ALA A 69 -6.26 8.04 11.84
CA ALA A 69 -5.46 7.36 12.86
C ALA A 69 -4.75 6.14 12.27
N GLY A 70 -3.50 5.93 12.63
CA GLY A 70 -2.71 4.84 12.08
C GLY A 70 -1.23 4.92 12.43
N GLU A 71 -0.46 3.99 11.90
CA GLU A 71 1.00 3.91 12.02
C GLU A 71 1.64 3.80 10.63
N TYR A 72 1.94 4.95 10.03
CA TYR A 72 2.51 5.05 8.68
C TYR A 72 3.23 6.39 8.50
N CYS A 73 4.14 6.45 7.53
CA CYS A 73 4.84 7.67 7.15
C CYS A 73 4.62 8.00 5.67
N ILE A 74 4.69 9.29 5.36
CA ILE A 74 4.75 9.86 4.01
C ILE A 74 5.94 10.82 3.94
N TYR A 75 6.40 11.14 2.73
CA TYR A 75 7.41 12.19 2.59
C TYR A 75 6.82 13.55 2.94
N GLN A 76 7.60 14.36 3.65
CA GLN A 76 7.20 15.74 3.95
C GLN A 76 7.36 16.61 2.70
N LYS A 77 6.39 17.50 2.46
CA LYS A 77 6.49 18.56 1.46
C LYS A 77 6.39 19.92 2.17
N GLY A 78 7.34 20.82 1.92
CA GLY A 78 7.34 22.15 2.54
C GLY A 78 7.72 22.13 4.02
N SER A 79 7.44 23.23 4.73
CA SER A 79 7.88 23.44 6.12
C SER A 79 7.15 22.59 7.16
N ASP A 80 5.92 22.18 6.88
CA ASP A 80 5.03 21.61 7.89
C ASP A 80 4.40 20.30 7.42
N CYS A 81 4.07 19.43 8.37
CA CYS A 81 3.32 18.23 8.09
C CYS A 81 1.81 18.51 8.02
N PRO A 82 1.05 17.71 7.24
CA PRO A 82 -0.40 17.76 7.29
C PRO A 82 -0.94 17.53 8.71
N ASP A 83 -2.11 18.09 8.99
CA ASP A 83 -2.73 18.05 10.32
C ASP A 83 -2.79 16.64 10.92
N GLY A 84 -2.20 16.51 12.10
CA GLY A 84 -2.17 15.28 12.87
C GLY A 84 -1.08 14.29 12.48
N LEU A 85 -0.14 14.65 11.61
CA LEU A 85 1.14 13.96 11.41
C LEU A 85 2.26 14.77 12.09
N GLN A 86 3.29 14.07 12.54
CA GLN A 86 4.47 14.66 13.17
C GLN A 86 5.67 14.61 12.21
N SER A 87 6.47 15.68 12.22
CA SER A 87 7.66 15.81 11.39
C SER A 87 8.88 15.18 12.07
N GLY A 88 9.65 14.42 11.31
CA GLY A 88 10.98 13.94 11.69
C GLY A 88 11.86 13.77 10.46
N PHE A 89 13.10 13.33 10.64
CA PHE A 89 14.06 13.22 9.53
C PHE A 89 15.03 12.05 9.70
N ILE A 90 15.65 11.69 8.58
CA ILE A 90 16.86 10.86 8.48
C ILE A 90 17.91 11.68 7.71
N LEU A 91 19.16 11.59 8.14
CA LEU A 91 20.36 12.06 7.45
C LEU A 91 21.22 10.82 7.21
N TRP A 92 21.51 10.58 5.94
CA TRP A 92 22.49 9.62 5.46
C TRP A 92 23.77 10.35 5.10
N ASP A 93 24.88 9.88 5.66
CA ASP A 93 26.22 10.25 5.24
C ASP A 93 26.51 9.46 3.96
N ASP A 94 26.35 10.13 2.82
CA ASP A 94 26.53 9.51 1.50
C ASP A 94 28.02 9.52 1.14
N GLU A 95 28.44 8.70 0.17
CA GLU A 95 29.87 8.58 -0.15
C GLU A 95 30.45 9.92 -0.62
N ASN A 96 31.53 10.33 0.02
CA ASN A 96 32.25 11.55 -0.35
C ASN A 96 33.44 11.28 -1.30
N GLY A 97 33.76 10.01 -1.61
CA GLY A 97 34.79 9.56 -2.53
C GLY A 97 36.23 9.95 -2.14
N ALA A 98 37.23 9.29 -2.73
CA ALA A 98 38.64 9.67 -2.57
C ALA A 98 38.95 11.04 -3.22
N GLY A 99 38.66 12.13 -2.50
CA GLY A 99 38.84 13.51 -2.94
C GLY A 99 37.66 14.46 -2.71
N GLY A 100 36.56 14.00 -2.09
CA GLY A 100 35.39 14.86 -1.82
C GLY A 100 34.45 15.07 -3.02
N ILE A 101 34.46 14.17 -4.01
CA ILE A 101 33.60 14.27 -5.20
C ILE A 101 32.39 13.36 -5.01
N ASN A 102 31.33 13.94 -4.45
CA ASN A 102 30.03 13.31 -4.34
C ASN A 102 29.23 13.43 -5.67
N LYS A 103 28.54 12.37 -6.09
CA LYS A 103 27.71 12.32 -7.32
C LYS A 103 26.20 12.39 -7.10
N ASN A 104 25.74 12.77 -5.91
CA ASN A 104 24.33 12.99 -5.64
C ASN A 104 23.74 13.94 -6.69
N ALA A 105 22.53 13.61 -7.13
CA ALA A 105 21.84 14.37 -8.13
C ALA A 105 20.34 14.35 -7.88
N HIS A 106 19.65 15.41 -8.26
CA HIS A 106 18.21 15.48 -8.12
C HIS A 106 17.60 16.38 -9.18
N ALA A 107 16.35 16.14 -9.53
CA ALA A 107 15.64 17.02 -10.45
C ALA A 107 14.14 17.14 -10.15
N CYS A 108 13.56 18.23 -10.64
CA CYS A 108 12.14 18.54 -10.57
C CYS A 108 11.65 18.70 -9.12
N VAL A 109 10.49 18.14 -8.77
CA VAL A 109 9.93 18.27 -7.42
C VAL A 109 10.52 17.26 -6.46
N LEU A 110 10.87 17.73 -5.27
CA LEU A 110 11.52 16.93 -4.25
C LEU A 110 10.70 16.93 -2.96
N PRO A 111 10.81 15.86 -2.16
CA PRO A 111 10.43 15.96 -0.76
C PRO A 111 11.33 16.98 -0.03
N ARG A 112 10.90 17.46 1.14
CA ARG A 112 11.73 18.34 1.96
C ARG A 112 13.01 17.60 2.34
N GLY A 113 14.16 18.22 2.04
CA GLY A 113 15.45 17.61 2.33
C GLY A 113 16.64 18.47 1.92
N VAL A 114 17.81 17.88 2.08
CA VAL A 114 19.11 18.29 1.54
C VAL A 114 19.63 17.10 0.74
N PHE A 115 20.16 17.35 -0.45
CA PHE A 115 20.51 16.33 -1.45
C PHE A 115 21.80 16.75 -2.17
N ASP A 116 22.73 17.32 -1.42
CA ASP A 116 24.04 17.77 -1.90
C ASP A 116 25.08 16.71 -1.58
N ASN A 117 26.03 16.94 -0.68
CA ASN A 117 27.00 15.92 -0.31
C ASN A 117 26.39 14.83 0.56
N ASP A 118 25.41 15.17 1.41
CA ASP A 118 24.72 14.20 2.25
C ASP A 118 23.23 14.22 1.93
N THR A 119 22.56 13.09 2.15
CA THR A 119 21.12 13.02 1.95
C THR A 119 20.37 13.16 3.27
N LYS A 120 19.74 14.31 3.46
CA LYS A 120 18.76 14.54 4.53
C LYS A 120 17.34 14.51 3.98
N ILE A 121 16.49 13.61 4.48
CA ILE A 121 15.08 13.51 4.06
C ILE A 121 14.15 13.68 5.26
N PHE A 122 13.11 14.51 5.09
CA PHE A 122 12.07 14.70 6.08
C PHE A 122 10.81 13.89 5.78
N PHE A 123 10.18 13.44 6.86
CA PHE A 123 8.99 12.59 6.84
C PHE A 123 7.90 13.17 7.71
N CYS A 124 6.65 12.88 7.33
CA CYS A 124 5.49 13.09 8.15
C CYS A 124 4.93 11.74 8.55
N CYS A 125 4.88 11.44 9.85
CA CYS A 125 4.40 10.15 10.34
C CYS A 125 3.16 10.30 11.22
N LYS A 126 2.23 9.37 11.04
CA LYS A 126 1.13 9.10 11.95
C LYS A 126 1.58 8.05 12.96
N THR A 127 1.40 8.32 14.25
CA THR A 127 1.95 7.51 15.36
C THR A 127 0.86 7.08 16.35
N THR A 128 -0.37 6.91 15.88
CA THR A 128 -1.49 6.51 16.74
C THR A 128 -1.25 5.09 17.24
N ASN A 129 -1.07 4.92 18.55
CA ASN A 129 -0.74 3.64 19.15
C ASN A 129 -1.76 2.56 18.76
N ASN A 130 -1.26 1.41 18.28
CA ASN A 130 -2.06 0.30 17.73
C ASN A 130 -2.96 0.65 16.52
N GLY A 131 -2.79 1.82 15.90
CA GLY A 131 -3.61 2.26 14.76
C GLY A 131 -3.45 1.40 13.51
N TYR A 132 -2.35 0.65 13.37
CA TYR A 132 -2.13 -0.28 12.24
C TYR A 132 -3.14 -1.43 12.14
N LYS A 133 -3.93 -1.68 13.21
CA LYS A 133 -4.96 -2.72 13.26
C LYS A 133 -6.28 -2.27 12.64
N GLU A 134 -6.54 -0.97 12.65
CA GLU A 134 -7.76 -0.42 12.08
C GLU A 134 -7.50 -0.01 10.64
N PRO A 135 -8.20 -0.58 9.66
CA PRO A 135 -8.06 -0.17 8.27
C PRO A 135 -8.43 1.29 8.09
N ILE A 136 -7.58 2.02 7.38
CA ILE A 136 -7.83 3.41 7.05
C ILE A 136 -8.46 3.53 5.67
N ASP A 137 -9.36 4.51 5.53
CA ASP A 137 -9.85 4.93 4.23
C ASP A 137 -8.88 5.96 3.63
N LEU A 138 -8.40 5.68 2.42
CA LEU A 138 -7.57 6.60 1.66
C LEU A 138 -8.16 6.74 0.24
N PRO A 139 -8.32 7.96 -0.27
CA PRO A 139 -8.87 8.18 -1.61
C PRO A 139 -7.79 8.02 -2.68
N PHE A 140 -7.60 6.80 -3.18
CA PHE A 140 -6.70 6.47 -4.29
C PHE A 140 -7.44 5.68 -5.38
N ALA A 141 -7.06 5.90 -6.65
CA ALA A 141 -7.61 5.16 -7.80
C ALA A 141 -6.54 4.34 -8.55
N SER A 142 -5.30 4.35 -8.05
CA SER A 142 -4.22 3.53 -8.60
C SER A 142 -3.22 3.18 -7.48
N PRO A 143 -2.29 2.24 -7.72
CA PRO A 143 -1.35 1.80 -6.69
C PRO A 143 -0.55 2.95 -6.08
N PHE A 144 -0.19 2.80 -4.80
CA PHE A 144 0.56 3.82 -4.07
C PHE A 144 1.44 3.18 -2.99
N TYR A 145 2.24 4.02 -2.33
CA TYR A 145 3.07 3.62 -1.21
C TYR A 145 2.74 4.42 0.05
N LEU A 146 2.78 3.73 1.19
CA LEU A 146 3.09 4.34 2.47
C LEU A 146 4.43 3.78 2.96
N MET A 147 5.18 4.53 3.73
CA MET A 147 6.32 3.99 4.45
C MET A 147 5.84 3.33 5.73
N ALA A 148 6.33 2.12 6.01
CA ALA A 148 5.97 1.41 7.22
C ALA A 148 6.52 2.19 8.43
N PHE A 149 5.70 2.45 9.44
CA PHE A 149 6.18 3.04 10.70
C PHE A 149 6.65 1.97 11.70
N ARG A 150 6.16 0.74 11.54
CA ARG A 150 6.55 -0.45 12.32
C ARG A 150 7.01 -1.57 11.38
N ARG A 151 7.26 -2.74 11.95
CA ARG A 151 7.50 -4.02 11.22
C ARG A 151 6.31 -4.50 10.38
N ARG A 152 5.21 -3.75 10.32
CA ARG A 152 3.96 -4.11 9.64
C ARG A 152 3.44 -2.92 8.84
N CYS A 153 2.72 -3.22 7.77
CA CYS A 153 1.99 -2.23 7.00
C CYS A 153 0.70 -1.80 7.71
N GLN A 154 0.34 -0.53 7.54
CA GLN A 154 -0.97 -0.01 7.89
C GLN A 154 -2.02 -0.69 7.01
N GLU A 155 -3.12 -1.18 7.59
CA GLU A 155 -4.23 -1.68 6.79
C GLU A 155 -4.94 -0.53 6.07
N VAL A 156 -5.26 -0.72 4.79
CA VAL A 156 -6.01 0.24 3.98
C VAL A 156 -7.19 -0.50 3.36
N LEU A 157 -8.39 0.09 3.49
CA LEU A 157 -9.63 -0.51 3.00
C LEU A 157 -9.54 -0.88 1.51
N TYR A 158 -10.12 -2.02 1.16
CA TYR A 158 -10.26 -2.50 -0.22
C TYR A 158 -8.93 -2.71 -0.98
N THR A 159 -7.83 -2.92 -0.25
CA THR A 159 -6.52 -3.18 -0.83
C THR A 159 -5.96 -4.55 -0.47
N ILE A 160 -5.00 -4.95 -1.29
CA ILE A 160 -3.92 -5.84 -0.88
C ILE A 160 -2.62 -5.04 -0.86
N HIS A 161 -1.72 -5.46 0.02
CA HIS A 161 -0.41 -4.83 0.12
C HIS A 161 0.71 -5.86 0.22
N LYS A 162 1.91 -5.43 -0.16
CA LYS A 162 3.16 -6.16 0.10
C LYS A 162 4.19 -5.18 0.65
N MET A 163 5.01 -5.66 1.58
CA MET A 163 6.13 -4.89 2.10
C MET A 163 7.34 -5.10 1.19
N GLU A 164 7.91 -3.99 0.75
CA GLU A 164 9.16 -3.91 0.01
C GLU A 164 10.19 -3.13 0.85
N TYR A 165 11.45 -3.20 0.50
CA TYR A 165 12.53 -2.48 1.16
C TYR A 165 13.56 -2.00 0.15
N ILE A 166 14.26 -0.94 0.53
CA ILE A 166 15.58 -0.58 0.01
C ILE A 166 16.53 -0.62 1.21
N THR A 167 17.65 -1.31 1.03
CA THR A 167 18.82 -1.27 1.89
C THR A 167 19.76 -0.23 1.33
N TYR A 168 20.21 0.70 2.16
CA TYR A 168 21.17 1.75 1.82
C TYR A 168 22.48 1.40 2.51
N ASP A 169 23.56 1.42 1.76
CA ASP A 169 24.91 1.26 2.29
C ASP A 169 25.57 2.65 2.35
N THR A 170 25.47 3.27 3.52
CA THR A 170 26.00 4.62 3.78
C THR A 170 27.51 4.57 4.03
N GLU A 171 28.19 5.71 3.95
CA GLU A 171 29.65 5.80 4.18
C GLU A 171 30.05 5.13 5.51
N ASP A 172 31.05 4.24 5.47
CA ASP A 172 31.52 3.50 6.65
C ASP A 172 32.61 4.28 7.43
N ASP A 173 33.31 5.19 6.76
CA ASP A 173 34.37 6.02 7.33
C ASP A 173 33.85 7.36 7.85
N HIS A 174 34.07 7.67 9.13
CA HIS A 174 33.58 8.90 9.78
C HIS A 174 32.05 9.13 9.72
N ASN A 175 31.26 8.07 9.50
CA ASN A 175 29.81 8.09 9.39
C ASN A 175 29.10 9.03 10.40
N ILE A 176 28.43 10.06 9.88
CA ILE A 176 27.65 11.04 10.65
C ILE A 176 26.13 10.89 10.56
N ASP A 177 25.63 9.69 10.25
CA ASP A 177 24.21 9.35 10.19
C ASP A 177 23.44 9.87 11.41
N LYS A 178 22.31 10.54 11.15
CA LYS A 178 21.45 11.11 12.20
C LYS A 178 19.99 10.89 11.89
N ASN A 179 19.17 10.81 12.92
CA ASN A 179 17.73 10.81 12.77
C ASN A 179 17.05 11.67 13.86
N SER A 180 15.81 12.03 13.58
CA SER A 180 14.92 12.68 14.55
C SER A 180 13.53 12.08 14.40
N PHE A 181 13.03 11.51 15.50
CA PHE A 181 11.73 10.85 15.53
C PHE A 181 10.58 11.85 15.26
N PRO A 182 9.52 11.45 14.52
CA PRO A 182 9.31 10.13 13.93
C PRO A 182 9.90 9.95 12.53
N TYR A 183 10.30 8.72 12.24
CA TYR A 183 10.86 8.32 10.94
C TYR A 183 10.35 6.91 10.54
N PRO A 184 10.44 6.54 9.25
CA PRO A 184 10.10 5.21 8.76
C PRO A 184 10.84 4.06 9.45
N HIS A 185 10.20 2.90 9.51
CA HIS A 185 10.79 1.70 10.07
C HIS A 185 12.00 1.20 9.28
N GLY A 186 13.09 0.95 10.00
CA GLY A 186 14.36 0.46 9.46
C GLY A 186 15.36 1.57 9.13
N ALA A 187 15.13 2.80 9.60
CA ALA A 187 16.12 3.88 9.61
C ALA A 187 17.15 3.69 10.74
N ASP A 188 17.82 2.55 10.72
CA ASP A 188 18.88 2.19 11.66
C ASP A 188 20.22 2.86 11.22
N PHE A 189 21.20 2.99 12.12
CA PHE A 189 22.49 3.67 11.88
C PHE A 189 23.58 2.78 11.26
N TYR A 190 23.23 1.55 10.88
CA TYR A 190 24.14 0.63 10.22
C TYR A 190 23.33 -0.09 9.15
N VAL A 191 23.65 0.18 7.89
CA VAL A 191 22.99 -0.40 6.70
C VAL A 191 21.45 -0.20 6.75
N PRO A 192 20.96 1.06 6.73
CA PRO A 192 19.54 1.37 6.89
C PRO A 192 18.67 0.61 5.87
N LYS A 193 17.58 0.00 6.37
CA LYS A 193 16.63 -0.79 5.56
C LYS A 193 15.23 -0.21 5.63
N ILE A 194 15.00 0.85 4.86
CA ILE A 194 13.70 1.54 4.80
C ILE A 194 12.67 0.63 4.15
N ARG A 195 11.54 0.45 4.85
CA ARG A 195 10.44 -0.41 4.40
C ARG A 195 9.25 0.39 3.86
N TYR A 196 8.80 -0.03 2.68
CA TYR A 196 7.72 0.56 1.91
C TYR A 196 6.57 -0.42 1.77
N CYS A 197 5.36 0.01 2.06
CA CYS A 197 4.15 -0.79 1.86
C CYS A 197 3.53 -0.41 0.52
N TYR A 198 3.61 -1.32 -0.45
CA TYR A 198 3.01 -1.17 -1.76
C TYR A 198 1.55 -1.61 -1.71
N TYR A 199 0.62 -0.69 -1.95
CA TYR A 199 -0.81 -0.96 -1.96
C TYR A 199 -1.34 -0.96 -3.39
N ARG A 200 -2.24 -1.90 -3.67
CA ARG A 200 -3.06 -1.89 -4.88
C ARG A 200 -4.49 -2.29 -4.54
N GLU A 201 -5.43 -1.68 -5.24
CA GLU A 201 -6.84 -2.03 -5.13
C GLU A 201 -7.10 -3.46 -5.61
N CYS A 202 -8.07 -4.12 -4.99
CA CYS A 202 -8.60 -5.41 -5.46
C CYS A 202 -10.15 -5.42 -5.48
N THR A 203 -10.73 -4.27 -5.83
CA THR A 203 -12.14 -4.11 -6.13
C THR A 203 -12.40 -4.43 -7.60
N GLN A 204 -13.51 -5.11 -7.89
CA GLN A 204 -13.95 -5.35 -9.26
C GLN A 204 -15.47 -5.19 -9.38
N THR A 205 -15.92 -4.47 -10.39
CA THR A 205 -17.34 -4.39 -10.77
C THR A 205 -17.61 -5.35 -11.93
N MET A 206 -18.67 -6.15 -11.83
CA MET A 206 -19.05 -7.16 -12.80
C MET A 206 -20.52 -6.97 -13.19
N THR A 207 -20.76 -6.77 -14.48
CA THR A 207 -22.12 -6.49 -15.02
C THR A 207 -22.60 -7.50 -16.05
N ALA A 208 -21.77 -8.48 -16.37
CA ALA A 208 -22.13 -9.56 -17.29
C ALA A 208 -23.17 -10.49 -16.64
N LEU A 209 -23.91 -11.26 -17.45
CA LEU A 209 -24.90 -12.21 -16.94
C LEU A 209 -24.27 -13.46 -16.30
N ASN A 210 -22.96 -13.64 -16.47
CA ASN A 210 -22.16 -14.65 -15.79
C ASN A 210 -20.71 -14.18 -15.71
N GLY A 211 -19.93 -14.80 -14.84
CA GLY A 211 -18.50 -14.52 -14.73
C GLY A 211 -17.79 -15.38 -13.70
N THR A 212 -16.49 -15.17 -13.57
CA THR A 212 -15.62 -15.86 -12.60
C THR A 212 -14.77 -14.82 -11.88
N PHE A 213 -14.61 -15.00 -10.58
CA PHE A 213 -13.75 -14.17 -9.74
C PHE A 213 -12.99 -15.05 -8.74
N ARG A 214 -11.84 -14.55 -8.26
CA ARG A 214 -10.90 -15.32 -7.46
C ARG A 214 -10.21 -14.42 -6.46
N SER A 215 -9.77 -14.99 -5.34
CA SER A 215 -8.88 -14.27 -4.43
C SER A 215 -7.60 -13.83 -5.15
N PRO A 216 -6.94 -12.76 -4.68
CA PRO A 216 -5.64 -12.36 -5.20
C PRO A 216 -4.63 -13.49 -5.19
N TYR A 217 -3.83 -13.57 -6.26
CA TYR A 217 -2.76 -14.56 -6.45
C TYR A 217 -3.18 -16.03 -6.60
N TYR A 218 -4.47 -16.36 -6.51
CA TYR A 218 -4.97 -17.72 -6.69
C TYR A 218 -4.39 -18.37 -7.99
N PRO A 219 -3.83 -19.59 -7.93
CA PRO A 219 -3.88 -20.56 -6.83
C PRO A 219 -2.71 -20.47 -5.83
N GLN A 220 -1.89 -19.41 -5.88
CA GLN A 220 -0.91 -19.12 -4.84
C GLN A 220 -1.61 -18.52 -3.62
N ASN A 221 -0.91 -18.52 -2.48
CA ASN A 221 -1.48 -18.00 -1.26
C ASN A 221 -1.86 -16.51 -1.37
N TYR A 222 -3.02 -16.15 -0.81
CA TYR A 222 -3.39 -14.75 -0.67
C TYR A 222 -2.54 -14.05 0.40
N ASN A 223 -2.51 -12.72 0.35
CA ASN A 223 -1.83 -11.94 1.37
C ASN A 223 -2.64 -11.91 2.66
N ASN A 224 -1.96 -11.95 3.80
CA ASN A 224 -2.57 -11.57 5.09
C ASN A 224 -3.11 -10.14 5.00
N LYS A 225 -4.17 -9.84 5.74
CA LYS A 225 -4.84 -8.53 5.78
C LYS A 225 -5.31 -8.07 4.41
N ALA A 226 -5.72 -9.01 3.57
CA ALA A 226 -6.37 -8.71 2.31
C ALA A 226 -7.79 -8.23 2.58
N TRP A 227 -8.21 -7.20 1.85
CA TRP A 227 -9.58 -6.74 1.83
C TRP A 227 -9.99 -6.53 0.39
N CYS A 228 -10.70 -7.49 -0.21
CA CYS A 228 -11.11 -7.42 -1.61
C CYS A 228 -12.61 -7.44 -1.76
N LYS A 229 -13.10 -6.78 -2.83
CA LYS A 229 -14.52 -6.58 -3.06
C LYS A 229 -14.88 -6.90 -4.50
N TRP A 230 -15.93 -7.67 -4.71
CA TRP A 230 -16.56 -7.84 -6.01
C TRP A 230 -17.99 -7.31 -5.93
N HIS A 231 -18.33 -6.37 -6.79
CA HIS A 231 -19.69 -5.86 -6.94
C HIS A 231 -20.30 -6.42 -8.22
N ILE A 232 -21.36 -7.20 -8.08
CA ILE A 232 -22.05 -7.86 -9.18
C ILE A 232 -23.42 -7.22 -9.32
N GLU A 233 -23.65 -6.57 -10.45
CA GLU A 233 -24.92 -5.90 -10.75
C GLU A 233 -25.41 -6.32 -12.13
N VAL A 234 -26.52 -7.04 -12.16
CA VAL A 234 -27.15 -7.55 -13.39
C VAL A 234 -28.49 -6.82 -13.63
N PRO A 235 -29.19 -7.01 -14.77
CA PRO A 235 -30.50 -6.40 -14.97
C PRO A 235 -31.52 -6.78 -13.89
N TRP A 236 -32.44 -5.87 -13.57
CA TRP A 236 -33.37 -5.94 -12.42
C TRP A 236 -34.28 -7.17 -12.39
N ASN A 237 -34.47 -7.83 -13.52
CA ASN A 237 -35.34 -8.99 -13.68
C ASN A 237 -34.64 -10.34 -13.42
N TYR A 238 -33.41 -10.32 -12.87
CA TYR A 238 -32.62 -11.51 -12.54
C TYR A 238 -32.26 -11.55 -11.05
N ALA A 239 -32.08 -12.76 -10.55
CA ALA A 239 -31.31 -13.02 -9.33
C ALA A 239 -29.92 -13.60 -9.70
N ILE A 240 -29.03 -13.70 -8.73
CA ILE A 240 -27.64 -14.13 -8.93
C ILE A 240 -27.39 -15.40 -8.10
N LEU A 241 -26.94 -16.46 -8.76
CA LEU A 241 -26.38 -17.65 -8.13
C LEU A 241 -24.86 -17.56 -8.15
N ILE A 242 -24.24 -17.61 -6.97
CA ILE A 242 -22.79 -17.74 -6.79
C ILE A 242 -22.47 -19.20 -6.47
N THR A 243 -21.47 -19.76 -7.15
CA THR A 243 -20.92 -21.10 -6.88
C THR A 243 -19.42 -20.98 -6.60
N PHE A 244 -18.98 -21.52 -5.47
CA PHE A 244 -17.57 -21.66 -5.12
C PHE A 244 -17.06 -23.01 -5.65
N ASP A 245 -16.09 -22.95 -6.55
CA ASP A 245 -15.49 -24.15 -7.16
C ASP A 245 -14.34 -24.69 -6.30
N ASP A 246 -13.67 -23.81 -5.53
CA ASP A 246 -12.54 -24.14 -4.65
C ASP A 246 -12.44 -23.09 -3.54
N VAL A 247 -12.20 -23.53 -2.31
CA VAL A 247 -12.01 -22.69 -1.12
C VAL A 247 -10.94 -23.31 -0.23
N SER A 248 -9.85 -22.58 -0.03
CA SER A 248 -8.73 -22.89 0.84
C SER A 248 -8.32 -21.62 1.59
N LEU A 249 -9.00 -21.36 2.70
CA LEU A 249 -8.72 -20.26 3.63
C LEU A 249 -8.06 -20.79 4.92
N GLU A 250 -7.87 -19.95 5.93
CA GLU A 250 -7.30 -20.36 7.21
C GLU A 250 -8.13 -21.47 7.87
N SER A 251 -7.50 -22.65 8.01
CA SER A 251 -8.16 -23.85 8.51
C SER A 251 -8.55 -23.71 9.97
N GLY A 252 -9.81 -23.97 10.30
CA GLY A 252 -10.31 -23.98 11.67
C GLY A 252 -10.62 -22.59 12.25
N CYS A 253 -10.50 -21.51 11.46
CA CYS A 253 -10.83 -20.16 11.89
C CYS A 253 -11.70 -19.39 10.87
N CYS A 254 -13.00 -19.69 10.83
CA CYS A 254 -13.95 -19.02 9.94
C CYS A 254 -14.25 -17.54 10.28
N TRP A 255 -13.70 -17.03 11.38
CA TRP A 255 -13.75 -15.62 11.74
C TRP A 255 -12.44 -14.88 11.46
N CYS A 256 -11.36 -15.61 11.16
CA CYS A 256 -10.07 -15.02 10.76
C CYS A 256 -10.12 -14.67 9.27
N ASP A 257 -10.35 -15.69 8.43
CA ASP A 257 -10.39 -15.56 6.98
C ASP A 257 -11.75 -16.03 6.43
N PHE A 258 -12.44 -15.16 5.69
CA PHE A 258 -13.78 -15.45 5.20
C PHE A 258 -14.15 -14.65 3.96
N VAL A 259 -15.14 -15.17 3.23
CA VAL A 259 -15.82 -14.50 2.13
C VAL A 259 -17.27 -14.27 2.52
N ASN A 260 -17.67 -13.02 2.73
CA ASN A 260 -19.06 -12.65 2.96
C ASN A 260 -19.74 -12.27 1.64
N VAL A 261 -20.94 -12.79 1.42
CA VAL A 261 -21.79 -12.45 0.29
C VAL A 261 -23.01 -11.70 0.79
N TRP A 262 -23.18 -10.47 0.34
CA TRP A 262 -24.28 -9.58 0.69
C TRP A 262 -25.13 -9.31 -0.55
N GLU A 263 -26.44 -9.18 -0.40
CA GLU A 263 -27.30 -8.55 -1.41
C GLU A 263 -27.74 -7.16 -0.97
N THR A 264 -28.02 -6.30 -1.95
CA THR A 264 -28.70 -5.03 -1.75
C THR A 264 -30.09 -5.13 -2.37
N LEU A 265 -31.12 -5.07 -1.54
CA LEU A 265 -32.52 -5.12 -1.99
C LEU A 265 -32.93 -3.81 -2.66
N MET A 266 -34.04 -3.81 -3.40
CA MET A 266 -34.53 -2.63 -4.13
C MET A 266 -34.82 -1.41 -3.24
N ASN A 267 -35.14 -1.62 -1.95
CA ASN A 267 -35.34 -0.56 -0.97
C ASN A 267 -34.02 0.00 -0.38
N GLY A 268 -32.87 -0.48 -0.86
CA GLY A 268 -31.53 -0.11 -0.39
C GLY A 268 -31.04 -0.90 0.83
N THR A 269 -31.86 -1.80 1.40
CA THR A 269 -31.45 -2.63 2.54
C THR A 269 -30.40 -3.65 2.11
N THR A 270 -29.29 -3.74 2.85
CA THR A 270 -28.24 -4.73 2.63
C THR A 270 -28.39 -5.92 3.59
N THR A 271 -28.40 -7.14 3.08
CA THR A 271 -28.54 -8.38 3.88
C THR A 271 -27.41 -9.36 3.59
N LEU A 272 -26.91 -10.06 4.61
CA LEU A 272 -25.92 -11.13 4.45
C LEU A 272 -26.62 -12.38 3.94
N ILE A 273 -26.23 -12.87 2.76
CA ILE A 273 -26.70 -14.14 2.20
C ILE A 273 -25.96 -15.31 2.86
N GLY A 274 -24.64 -15.17 3.02
CA GLY A 274 -23.82 -16.21 3.62
C GLY A 274 -22.37 -15.81 3.82
N SER A 275 -21.67 -16.59 4.64
CA SER A 275 -20.24 -16.48 4.88
C SER A 275 -19.56 -17.80 4.55
N VAL A 276 -18.46 -17.74 3.82
CA VAL A 276 -17.73 -18.90 3.30
C VAL A 276 -16.29 -18.86 3.80
N CYS A 277 -15.89 -19.89 4.54
CA CYS A 277 -14.53 -20.11 5.03
C CYS A 277 -13.94 -21.45 4.55
N ASP A 278 -14.79 -22.35 4.08
CA ASP A 278 -14.46 -23.68 3.59
C ASP A 278 -15.47 -24.09 2.49
N MET A 279 -15.41 -25.36 2.06
CA MET A 279 -16.30 -25.89 1.02
C MET A 279 -17.68 -26.38 1.52
N THR A 280 -18.05 -26.10 2.78
CA THR A 280 -19.36 -26.57 3.32
C THR A 280 -20.56 -25.86 2.69
N THR A 281 -20.37 -24.62 2.23
CA THR A 281 -21.42 -23.80 1.59
C THR A 281 -21.02 -23.47 0.14
N PRO A 282 -21.20 -24.40 -0.81
CA PRO A 282 -20.68 -24.24 -2.16
C PRO A 282 -21.52 -23.29 -3.02
N GLN A 283 -22.76 -22.99 -2.64
CA GLN A 283 -23.68 -22.16 -3.42
C GLN A 283 -24.46 -21.18 -2.57
N LEU A 284 -24.60 -19.95 -3.07
CA LEU A 284 -25.34 -18.86 -2.43
C LEU A 284 -26.20 -18.14 -3.47
N ASN A 285 -27.48 -17.96 -3.16
CA ASN A 285 -28.46 -17.35 -4.07
C ASN A 285 -28.90 -16.00 -3.50
N SER A 286 -28.92 -14.96 -4.33
CA SER A 286 -29.61 -13.71 -4.00
C SER A 286 -31.09 -13.79 -4.36
N THR A 287 -31.85 -12.82 -3.85
CA THR A 287 -33.24 -12.56 -4.23
C THR A 287 -33.38 -11.46 -5.28
N GLY A 288 -32.32 -10.67 -5.47
CA GLY A 288 -32.28 -9.57 -6.43
C GLY A 288 -31.01 -9.54 -7.27
N ASN A 289 -30.86 -8.45 -8.02
CA ASN A 289 -29.87 -8.28 -9.08
C ASN A 289 -28.56 -7.60 -8.63
N ASN A 290 -28.39 -7.32 -7.33
CA ASN A 290 -27.27 -6.57 -6.78
C ASN A 290 -26.63 -7.33 -5.62
N VAL A 291 -25.40 -7.83 -5.84
CA VAL A 291 -24.63 -8.62 -4.87
C VAL A 291 -23.25 -8.01 -4.66
N THR A 292 -22.82 -7.96 -3.40
CA THR A 292 -21.47 -7.56 -3.01
C THR A 292 -20.79 -8.71 -2.28
N VAL A 293 -19.66 -9.16 -2.82
CA VAL A 293 -18.80 -10.17 -2.21
C VAL A 293 -17.60 -9.48 -1.57
N ILE A 294 -17.30 -9.79 -0.31
CA ILE A 294 -16.16 -9.23 0.42
C ILE A 294 -15.30 -10.38 0.93
N PHE A 295 -14.05 -10.44 0.49
CA PHE A 295 -13.02 -11.31 1.07
C PHE A 295 -12.19 -10.52 2.08
N ARG A 296 -12.05 -11.07 3.29
CA ARG A 296 -11.19 -10.53 4.34
C ARG A 296 -10.28 -11.63 4.88
N SER A 297 -9.00 -11.28 5.08
CA SER A 297 -8.07 -12.12 5.84
C SER A 297 -7.44 -11.38 7.03
N ASP A 298 -6.92 -12.14 7.99
CA ASP A 298 -6.34 -11.63 9.22
C ASP A 298 -4.80 -11.42 9.13
N PHE A 299 -4.10 -11.24 10.25
CA PHE A 299 -2.65 -10.97 10.26
C PHE A 299 -1.74 -12.18 10.01
N SER A 300 -2.23 -13.41 10.02
CA SER A 300 -1.42 -14.63 9.99
C SER A 300 -2.11 -15.80 9.30
N GLN A 301 -1.30 -16.75 8.82
CA GLN A 301 -1.80 -17.92 8.07
C GLN A 301 -2.51 -17.53 6.75
N SER A 302 -2.28 -18.32 5.72
CA SER A 302 -2.93 -18.12 4.43
C SER A 302 -3.05 -19.44 3.71
N GLY A 303 -4.16 -19.62 2.99
CA GLY A 303 -4.35 -20.71 2.05
C GLY A 303 -4.26 -20.23 0.61
N LYS A 304 -4.53 -21.12 -0.34
CA LYS A 304 -4.52 -20.82 -1.79
C LYS A 304 -5.61 -19.80 -2.18
N GLY A 305 -6.57 -19.57 -1.28
CA GLY A 305 -7.68 -18.66 -1.48
C GLY A 305 -8.87 -19.37 -2.09
N PHE A 306 -9.61 -18.69 -2.97
CA PHE A 306 -10.82 -19.25 -3.55
C PHE A 306 -10.97 -18.92 -5.03
N ARG A 307 -11.74 -19.76 -5.72
CA ARG A 307 -12.26 -19.51 -7.06
C ARG A 307 -13.77 -19.71 -7.05
N ALA A 308 -14.48 -18.68 -7.50
CA ALA A 308 -15.93 -18.69 -7.57
C ALA A 308 -16.42 -18.18 -8.94
N ARG A 309 -17.65 -18.54 -9.26
CA ARG A 309 -18.34 -18.12 -10.47
C ARG A 309 -19.76 -17.70 -10.14
N TYR A 310 -20.31 -16.80 -10.94
CA TYR A 310 -21.71 -16.38 -10.82
C TYR A 310 -22.43 -16.52 -12.15
N GLN A 311 -23.75 -16.64 -12.08
CA GLN A 311 -24.66 -16.60 -13.22
C GLN A 311 -26.02 -16.07 -12.79
N VAL A 312 -26.75 -15.46 -13.72
CA VAL A 312 -28.14 -15.08 -13.49
C VAL A 312 -29.06 -16.29 -13.41
N ILE A 313 -30.10 -16.19 -12.59
CA ILE A 313 -31.22 -17.14 -12.49
C ILE A 313 -32.56 -16.38 -12.53
#